data_AF-K1WX76-F1
#
_entry.id   AF-K1WX76-F1
#
_cell.length_a   1.000
_cell.length_b   1.000
_cell.length_c   1.000
_cell.angle_alpha   90.00
_cell.angle_beta   90.00
_cell.angle_gamma   90.00
#
_symmetry.space_group_name_H-M   'P 1'
#
loop_
_entity.id
_entity.type
_entity.pdbx_description
1 polymer ?
#
loop_
_entity_poly.entity_id
_entity_poly.type
_entity_poly.pdbx_seq_one_letter_code
_entity_poly.pdbx_strand_id
1 'polypeptide(L)'
;MRPFLIFRPLKKLDNPTNGPFEVTDNVYSSFKLKLSESIKVHPIFYLKRLRKAFNNLTFEQIIFKPDPINITSELKYEVKNILAAATRNLRKAATLNVLKAATRNLRKAAIRNLRKAATLNVLKAATRKLRKAIIRNLYKAATLNVLKAAILNVLKAATRNLRKAAIRNLRKAATLNVLKAATLNVLKAAIRNLRKAVIRSVRKATTRN
;
A
#
# COMPACT_ATOMS: atom_id res chain seq x y z
N MET A 1 54.25 80.93 -8.30
CA MET A 1 52.81 80.65 -8.10
C MET A 1 52.68 79.33 -7.38
N ARG A 2 52.21 79.31 -6.13
CA ARG A 2 52.01 78.07 -5.36
C ARG A 2 50.63 77.50 -5.73
N PRO A 3 50.52 76.20 -6.06
CA PRO A 3 49.26 75.60 -6.46
C PRO A 3 48.32 75.51 -5.26
N PHE A 4 47.11 76.04 -5.44
CA PHE A 4 46.00 75.92 -4.51
C PHE A 4 45.71 74.43 -4.29
N LEU A 5 45.79 73.96 -3.04
CA LEU A 5 45.33 72.62 -2.67
C LEU A 5 43.80 72.59 -2.77
N ILE A 6 43.29 72.21 -3.94
CA ILE A 6 41.88 71.92 -4.19
C ILE A 6 41.59 70.51 -3.66
N PHE A 7 41.52 70.34 -2.34
CA PHE A 7 40.84 69.17 -1.79
C PHE A 7 39.35 69.50 -1.70
N ARG A 8 38.60 69.03 -2.69
CA ARG A 8 37.14 69.00 -2.63
C ARG A 8 36.74 67.96 -1.56
N PRO A 9 36.04 68.34 -0.47
CA PRO A 9 35.57 67.35 0.50
C PRO A 9 34.55 66.43 -0.19
N LEU A 10 34.80 65.12 -0.11
CA LEU A 10 34.05 64.05 -0.80
C LEU A 10 32.74 63.70 -0.06
N LYS A 11 32.57 64.12 1.20
CA LYS A 11 31.34 63.97 2.00
C LYS A 11 31.18 65.14 2.97
N LYS A 12 29.93 65.43 3.37
CA LYS A 12 29.54 66.50 4.32
C LYS A 12 30.05 66.28 5.77
N LEU A 13 31.28 65.82 6.00
CA LEU A 13 31.96 65.89 7.31
C LEU A 13 33.42 65.36 7.29
N ASP A 14 34.17 65.49 6.19
CA ASP A 14 35.42 64.72 6.04
C ASP A 14 36.57 65.07 7.01
N ASN A 15 36.47 66.15 7.78
CA ASN A 15 37.43 66.48 8.83
C ASN A 15 36.74 66.76 10.18
N PRO A 16 36.31 65.73 10.94
CA PRO A 16 35.58 65.90 12.19
C PRO A 16 36.43 66.45 13.36
N THR A 17 37.75 66.58 13.18
CA THR A 17 38.70 66.90 14.26
C THR A 17 39.80 67.85 13.79
N ASN A 18 39.43 69.01 13.25
CA ASN A 18 40.38 70.08 12.94
C ASN A 18 40.88 70.77 14.22
N GLY A 19 41.77 70.11 14.97
CA GLY A 19 42.48 70.72 16.10
C GLY A 19 41.59 71.16 17.28
N PRO A 20 42.21 71.66 18.37
CA PRO A 20 41.48 72.27 19.47
C PRO A 20 40.94 73.63 19.04
N PHE A 21 39.64 73.85 19.26
CA PHE A 21 39.03 75.17 19.10
C PHE A 21 38.77 75.79 20.47
N GLU A 22 39.06 77.07 20.61
CA GLU A 22 38.76 77.83 21.80
C GLU A 22 37.25 78.08 21.90
N VAL A 23 36.71 77.89 23.10
CA VAL A 23 35.32 78.26 23.43
C VAL A 23 35.30 79.74 23.77
N THR A 24 34.53 80.52 23.01
CA THR A 24 34.42 81.99 23.17
C THR A 24 33.24 82.37 24.05
N ASP A 25 32.08 81.75 23.82
CA ASP A 25 30.85 82.00 24.58
C ASP A 25 30.14 80.68 24.89
N ASN A 26 29.42 80.64 26.01
CA ASN A 26 28.43 79.61 26.29
C ASN A 26 27.03 80.14 25.95
N VAL A 27 26.36 79.49 25.00
CA VAL A 27 25.02 79.85 24.53
C VAL A 27 24.06 78.72 24.93
N TYR A 28 23.42 78.90 26.10
CA TYR A 28 22.53 77.90 26.71
C TYR A 28 23.21 76.53 26.94
N SER A 29 22.92 75.55 26.09
CA SER A 29 23.47 74.18 26.14
C SER A 29 24.44 73.89 24.98
N SER A 30 24.90 74.95 24.32
CA SER A 30 25.83 74.91 23.20
C SER A 30 27.00 75.85 23.42
N PHE A 31 28.13 75.55 22.80
CA PHE A 31 29.34 76.34 22.90
C PHE A 31 29.65 77.00 21.57
N LYS A 32 29.98 78.29 21.60
CA LYS A 32 30.45 79.03 20.44
C LYS A 32 31.96 78.91 20.34
N LEU A 33 32.44 78.36 19.23
CA LEU A 33 33.85 78.12 18.98
C LEU A 33 34.46 79.21 18.10
N LYS A 34 35.71 79.58 18.36
CA LYS A 34 36.50 80.44 17.46
C LYS A 34 36.99 79.61 16.28
N LEU A 35 36.32 79.73 15.15
CA LEU A 35 36.69 79.05 13.90
C LEU A 35 37.62 79.93 13.06
N SER A 36 38.54 79.31 12.31
CA SER A 36 39.36 80.00 11.29
C SER A 36 38.47 80.47 10.13
N GLU A 37 38.81 81.60 9.50
CA GLU A 37 38.10 82.16 8.34
C GLU A 37 37.99 81.19 7.15
N SER A 38 38.83 80.14 7.13
CA SER A 38 38.78 79.05 6.15
C SER A 38 37.60 78.08 6.35
N ILE A 39 36.94 78.07 7.52
CA ILE A 39 35.90 77.10 7.86
C ILE A 39 34.50 77.75 7.73
N LYS A 40 33.75 77.34 6.71
CA LYS A 40 32.39 77.82 6.43
C LYS A 40 31.29 77.01 7.15
N VAL A 41 31.39 76.83 8.47
CA VAL A 41 30.32 76.21 9.28
C VAL A 41 29.87 77.13 10.40
N HIS A 42 28.65 76.95 10.88
CA HIS A 42 28.12 77.76 11.97
C HIS A 42 28.93 77.53 13.27
N PRO A 43 29.35 78.58 13.99
CA PRO A 43 30.32 78.46 15.10
C PRO A 43 29.72 77.89 16.40
N ILE A 44 28.41 77.60 16.45
CA ILE A 44 27.73 77.09 17.65
C ILE A 44 27.56 75.58 17.57
N PHE A 45 28.03 74.85 18.59
CA PHE A 45 28.01 73.39 18.65
C PHE A 45 27.48 72.87 19.99
N TYR A 46 26.63 71.83 19.92
CA TYR A 46 26.13 71.13 21.11
C TYR A 46 27.23 70.29 21.78
N LEU A 47 27.16 70.17 23.11
CA LEU A 47 28.13 69.41 23.92
C LEU A 47 28.38 67.98 23.40
N LYS A 48 27.35 67.26 22.96
CA LYS A 48 27.48 65.89 22.43
C LYS A 48 28.33 65.78 21.15
N ARG A 49 28.53 66.91 20.44
CA ARG A 49 29.35 66.98 19.22
C ARG A 49 30.78 67.43 19.51
N LEU A 50 31.08 67.78 20.76
CA LEU A 50 32.39 68.22 21.20
C LEU A 50 33.01 67.14 22.08
N ARG A 51 34.33 67.00 21.96
CA ARG A 51 35.14 66.24 22.90
C ARG A 51 36.14 67.19 23.52
N LYS A 52 36.43 67.04 24.82
CA LYS A 52 37.49 67.83 25.45
C LYS A 52 38.81 67.56 24.70
N ALA A 53 39.54 68.61 24.37
CA ALA A 53 40.86 68.46 23.79
C ALA A 53 41.74 67.65 24.74
N PHE A 54 42.52 66.72 24.19
CA PHE A 54 43.38 65.81 24.97
C PHE A 54 44.41 66.57 25.84
N ASN A 55 44.69 67.83 25.50
CA ASN A 55 45.70 68.65 26.15
C ASN A 55 45.16 69.39 27.40
N ASN A 56 43.93 69.10 27.85
CA ASN A 56 43.40 69.73 29.06
C ASN A 56 43.88 68.95 30.30
N LEU A 57 44.88 69.49 30.98
CA LEU A 57 45.52 68.96 32.20
C LEU A 57 44.61 69.02 33.44
N THR A 58 43.33 68.68 33.33
CA THR A 58 42.45 68.65 34.50
C THR A 58 41.49 67.47 34.47
N PHE A 59 41.74 66.57 35.42
CA PHE A 59 40.99 65.39 35.86
C PHE A 59 41.27 64.07 35.13
N GLU A 60 42.01 63.19 35.84
CA GLU A 60 42.31 61.81 35.51
C GLU A 60 41.01 61.01 35.22
N GLN A 61 40.98 60.32 34.08
CA GLN A 61 39.93 59.35 33.79
C GLN A 61 40.21 58.06 34.58
N ILE A 62 39.56 57.91 35.74
CA ILE A 62 39.56 56.63 36.46
C ILE A 62 38.64 55.66 35.69
N ILE A 63 39.24 54.72 34.95
CA ILE A 63 38.53 53.56 34.42
C ILE A 63 38.42 52.56 35.58
N PHE A 64 37.25 52.42 36.20
CA PHE A 64 37.01 51.36 37.19
C PHE A 64 37.03 50.00 36.48
N LYS A 65 38.12 49.25 36.65
CA LYS A 65 38.16 47.82 36.35
C LYS A 65 37.31 47.11 37.42
N PRO A 66 36.24 46.37 37.07
CA PRO A 66 35.44 45.68 38.08
C PRO A 66 36.33 44.70 38.85
N ASP A 67 36.16 44.66 40.17
CA ASP A 67 36.93 43.78 41.05
C ASP A 67 36.73 42.32 40.63
N PRO A 68 37.79 41.49 40.67
CA PRO A 68 37.67 40.07 40.36
C PRO A 68 36.69 39.41 41.34
N ILE A 69 35.65 38.76 40.80
CA ILE A 69 34.66 38.02 41.58
C ILE A 69 35.38 36.90 42.34
N ASN A 70 35.47 37.02 43.67
CA ASN A 70 36.11 36.03 44.52
C ASN A 70 35.12 34.90 44.86
N ILE A 71 35.10 33.85 44.04
CA ILE A 71 34.23 32.68 44.24
C ILE A 71 34.79 31.85 45.40
N THR A 72 34.07 31.79 46.52
CA THR A 72 34.42 30.92 47.65
C THR A 72 34.39 29.44 47.24
N SER A 73 35.19 28.62 47.90
CA SER A 73 35.26 27.17 47.64
C SER A 73 33.88 26.50 47.73
N GLU A 74 33.06 26.88 48.72
CA GLU A 74 31.70 26.36 48.93
C GLU A 74 30.77 26.62 47.73
N LEU A 75 30.69 27.87 47.24
CA LEU A 75 29.86 28.21 46.08
C LEU A 75 30.31 27.44 44.83
N LYS A 76 31.62 27.24 44.67
CA LYS A 76 32.17 26.42 43.58
C LYS A 76 31.77 24.95 43.70
N TYR A 77 31.72 24.39 44.91
CA TYR A 77 31.27 23.03 45.17
C TYR A 77 29.76 22.86 44.93
N GLU A 78 28.93 23.81 45.37
CA GLU A 78 27.47 23.78 45.15
C GLU A 78 27.12 23.83 43.67
N VAL A 79 27.69 24.78 42.92
CA VAL A 79 27.46 24.90 41.46
C VAL A 79 27.89 23.60 40.75
N LYS A 80 29.02 23.01 41.15
CA LYS A 80 29.48 21.73 40.59
C LYS A 80 28.51 20.60 40.89
N ASN A 81 27.96 20.52 42.11
CA ASN A 81 27.01 19.49 42.50
C ASN A 81 25.67 19.64 41.77
N ILE A 82 25.15 20.87 41.63
CA ILE A 82 23.92 21.16 40.88
C ILE A 82 24.12 20.77 39.41
N LEU A 83 25.23 21.17 38.80
CA LEU A 83 25.54 20.81 37.41
C LEU A 83 25.66 19.29 37.22
N ALA A 84 26.34 18.60 38.14
CA ALA A 84 26.48 17.14 38.10
C ALA A 84 25.12 16.43 38.24
N ALA A 85 24.28 16.88 39.17
CA ALA A 85 22.93 16.34 39.37
C ALA A 85 22.03 16.58 38.15
N ALA A 86 22.03 17.80 37.60
CA ALA A 86 21.28 18.14 36.40
C ALA A 86 21.71 17.29 35.19
N THR A 87 23.02 17.14 34.99
CA THR A 87 23.58 16.34 33.89
C THR A 87 23.22 14.86 34.04
N ARG A 88 23.29 14.32 35.26
CA ARG A 88 22.92 12.93 35.56
C ARG A 88 21.43 12.68 35.31
N ASN A 89 20.57 13.59 35.77
CA ASN A 89 19.13 13.49 35.59
C ASN A 89 18.73 13.60 34.11
N LEU A 90 19.32 14.54 33.37
CA LEU A 90 19.11 14.67 31.94
C LEU A 90 19.51 13.40 31.18
N ARG A 91 20.72 12.88 31.47
CA ARG A 91 21.19 11.61 30.87
C ARG A 91 20.25 10.45 31.19
N LYS A 92 19.86 10.29 32.46
CA LYS A 92 18.95 9.22 32.87
C LYS A 92 17.60 9.33 32.17
N ALA A 93 17.02 10.52 32.11
CA ALA A 93 15.74 10.76 31.43
C ALA A 93 15.83 10.48 29.93
N ALA A 94 16.88 10.97 29.27
CA ALA A 94 17.11 10.75 27.84
C ALA A 94 17.24 9.25 27.53
N THR A 95 18.10 8.53 28.25
CA THR A 95 18.28 7.08 28.08
C THR A 95 16.98 6.32 28.29
N LEU A 96 16.23 6.65 29.33
CA LEU A 96 15.01 5.94 29.70
C LEU A 96 13.88 6.20 28.68
N ASN A 97 13.80 7.40 28.12
CA ASN A 97 12.86 7.74 27.05
C ASN A 97 13.21 7.02 25.74
N VAL A 98 14.48 6.99 25.35
CA VAL A 98 14.94 6.26 24.16
C VAL A 98 14.64 4.78 24.29
N LEU A 99 14.96 4.17 25.43
CA LEU A 99 14.68 2.76 25.69
C LEU A 99 13.18 2.47 25.62
N LYS A 100 12.34 3.25 26.31
CA LYS A 100 10.87 3.09 26.27
C LYS A 100 10.32 3.20 24.85
N ALA A 101 10.78 4.19 24.08
CA ALA A 101 10.34 4.39 22.71
C ALA A 101 10.76 3.22 21.80
N ALA A 102 12.02 2.79 21.90
CA ALA A 102 12.54 1.66 21.15
C ALA A 102 11.76 0.37 21.46
N THR A 103 11.59 0.04 22.74
CA THR A 103 10.82 -1.14 23.17
C THR A 103 9.37 -1.08 22.68
N ARG A 104 8.70 0.08 22.79
CA ARG A 104 7.31 0.25 22.33
C ARG A 104 7.18 0.07 20.83
N ASN A 105 8.10 0.64 20.06
CA ASN A 105 8.09 0.55 18.59
C ASN A 105 8.37 -0.88 18.13
N LEU A 106 9.37 -1.54 18.72
CA LEU A 106 9.71 -2.92 18.42
C LEU A 106 8.56 -3.87 18.75
N ARG A 107 7.91 -3.70 19.92
CA ARG A 107 6.72 -4.47 20.30
C ARG A 107 5.56 -4.26 19.32
N LYS A 108 5.28 -3.01 18.93
CA LYS A 108 4.23 -2.70 17.95
C LYS A 108 4.51 -3.34 16.59
N ALA A 109 5.75 -3.24 16.10
CA ALA A 109 6.16 -3.80 14.83
C ALA A 109 6.06 -5.33 14.84
N ALA A 110 6.57 -5.98 15.89
CA ALA A 110 6.50 -7.42 16.05
C ALA A 110 5.05 -7.93 16.07
N ILE A 111 4.16 -7.31 16.85
CA ILE A 111 2.74 -7.69 16.91
C ILE A 111 2.08 -7.51 15.53
N ARG A 112 2.34 -6.40 14.84
CA ARG A 112 1.76 -6.13 13.52
C ARG A 112 2.21 -7.18 12.50
N ASN A 113 3.49 -7.49 12.47
CA ASN A 113 4.05 -8.48 11.55
C ASN A 113 3.51 -9.88 11.85
N LEU A 114 3.45 -10.27 13.12
CA LEU A 114 2.91 -11.55 13.54
C LEU A 114 1.43 -11.69 13.14
N ARG A 115 0.61 -10.66 13.40
CA ARG A 115 -0.80 -10.66 12.99
C ARG A 115 -0.93 -10.80 11.47
N LYS A 116 -0.20 -10.00 10.70
CA LYS A 116 -0.22 -10.06 9.23
C LYS A 116 0.16 -11.44 8.71
N ALA A 117 1.25 -12.02 9.23
CA ALA A 117 1.72 -13.33 8.83
C ALA A 117 0.72 -14.44 9.19
N ALA A 118 0.17 -14.41 10.41
CA ALA A 118 -0.82 -15.38 10.87
C ALA A 118 -2.09 -15.33 9.99
N THR A 119 -2.65 -14.14 9.75
CA THR A 119 -3.83 -13.98 8.89
C THR A 119 -3.57 -14.48 7.47
N LEU A 120 -2.43 -14.11 6.88
CA LEU A 120 -2.08 -14.53 5.52
C LEU A 120 -1.92 -16.06 5.41
N ASN A 121 -1.27 -16.67 6.39
CA ASN A 121 -1.02 -18.11 6.39
C ASN A 121 -2.33 -18.90 6.57
N VAL A 122 -3.19 -18.47 7.50
CA VAL A 122 -4.51 -19.08 7.71
C VAL A 122 -5.35 -18.98 6.43
N LEU A 123 -5.41 -17.78 5.82
CA LEU A 123 -6.17 -17.57 4.59
C LEU A 123 -5.66 -18.45 3.44
N LYS A 124 -4.34 -18.45 3.19
CA LYS A 124 -3.71 -19.30 2.16
C LYS A 124 -4.00 -20.79 2.39
N ALA A 125 -3.88 -21.26 3.62
CA ALA A 125 -4.14 -22.66 3.96
C ALA A 125 -5.61 -23.04 3.74
N ALA A 126 -6.54 -22.18 4.18
CA ALA A 126 -7.97 -22.38 4.00
C ALA A 126 -8.35 -22.39 2.51
N THR A 127 -7.90 -21.41 1.73
CA THR A 127 -8.14 -21.35 0.28
C THR A 127 -7.60 -22.58 -0.44
N ARG A 128 -6.39 -23.05 -0.09
CA ARG A 128 -5.79 -24.24 -0.69
C ARG A 128 -6.58 -25.51 -0.39
N LYS A 129 -6.98 -25.70 0.87
CA LYS A 129 -7.82 -26.85 1.28
C LYS A 129 -9.16 -26.83 0.56
N LEU A 130 -9.83 -25.68 0.53
CA LEU A 130 -11.12 -25.52 -0.14
C LEU A 130 -11.01 -25.82 -1.64
N ARG A 131 -10.03 -25.23 -2.33
CA ARG A 131 -9.81 -25.46 -3.77
C ARG A 131 -9.58 -26.94 -4.08
N LYS A 132 -8.76 -27.63 -3.28
CA LYS A 132 -8.51 -29.07 -3.44
C LYS A 132 -9.77 -29.91 -3.24
N ALA A 133 -10.58 -29.58 -2.23
CA ALA A 133 -11.84 -30.27 -1.96
C ALA A 133 -12.86 -30.08 -3.09
N ILE A 134 -13.05 -28.83 -3.55
CA ILE A 134 -13.97 -28.50 -4.65
C ILE A 134 -13.58 -29.26 -5.92
N ILE A 135 -12.31 -29.19 -6.35
CA ILE A 135 -11.84 -29.87 -7.57
C ILE A 135 -12.09 -31.38 -7.48
N ARG A 136 -11.75 -32.01 -6.34
CA ARG A 136 -11.95 -33.45 -6.16
C ARG A 136 -13.43 -33.83 -6.23
N ASN A 137 -14.29 -33.08 -5.55
CA ASN A 137 -15.72 -33.37 -5.52
C ASN A 137 -16.36 -33.17 -6.89
N LEU A 138 -15.99 -32.10 -7.59
CA LEU A 138 -16.47 -31.83 -8.94
C LEU A 138 -16.06 -32.94 -9.90
N TYR A 139 -14.79 -33.35 -9.88
CA TYR A 139 -14.28 -34.43 -10.74
C TYR A 139 -14.98 -35.77 -10.45
N LYS A 140 -15.15 -36.12 -9.17
CA LYS A 140 -15.85 -37.34 -8.75
C LYS A 140 -17.31 -37.34 -9.21
N ALA A 141 -18.01 -36.22 -8.99
CA ALA A 141 -19.42 -36.08 -9.38
C ALA A 141 -19.59 -36.14 -10.91
N ALA A 142 -18.76 -35.40 -11.66
CA ALA A 142 -18.81 -35.40 -13.12
C ALA A 142 -18.56 -36.81 -13.69
N THR A 143 -17.51 -37.48 -13.23
CA THR A 143 -17.17 -38.85 -13.68
C THR A 143 -18.30 -39.84 -13.38
N LEU A 144 -18.83 -39.82 -12.15
CA LEU A 144 -19.93 -40.72 -11.76
C LEU A 144 -21.20 -40.48 -12.58
N ASN A 145 -21.55 -39.21 -12.80
CA ASN A 145 -22.75 -38.86 -13.56
C ASN A 145 -22.63 -39.29 -15.03
N VAL A 146 -21.48 -39.04 -15.66
CA VAL A 146 -21.21 -39.48 -17.04
C VAL A 146 -21.27 -40.99 -17.15
N LEU A 147 -20.60 -41.72 -16.24
CA LEU A 147 -20.60 -43.18 -16.24
C LEU A 147 -22.01 -43.75 -16.05
N LYS A 148 -22.76 -43.22 -15.08
CA LYS A 148 -24.14 -43.65 -14.80
C LYS A 148 -25.06 -43.40 -16.00
N ALA A 149 -24.96 -42.24 -16.63
CA ALA A 149 -25.73 -41.91 -17.82
C ALA A 149 -25.38 -42.83 -19.00
N ALA A 150 -24.10 -43.07 -19.25
CA ALA A 150 -23.63 -43.96 -20.31
C ALA A 150 -24.16 -45.38 -20.13
N ILE A 151 -24.00 -45.96 -18.93
CA ILE A 151 -24.50 -47.31 -18.61
C ILE A 151 -26.01 -47.38 -18.79
N LEU A 152 -26.76 -46.41 -18.26
CA LEU A 152 -28.22 -46.40 -18.37
C LEU A 152 -28.68 -46.33 -19.83
N ASN A 153 -28.03 -45.51 -20.65
CA ASN A 153 -28.37 -45.37 -22.06
C ASN A 153 -28.10 -46.67 -22.83
N VAL A 154 -26.94 -47.30 -22.61
CA VAL A 154 -26.60 -48.60 -23.21
C VAL A 154 -27.62 -49.66 -22.82
N LEU A 155 -27.96 -49.78 -21.53
CA LEU A 155 -28.95 -50.76 -21.05
C LEU A 155 -30.34 -50.50 -21.66
N LYS A 156 -30.80 -49.26 -21.69
CA LYS A 156 -32.09 -48.91 -22.31
C LYS A 156 -32.11 -49.24 -23.80
N ALA A 157 -31.05 -48.92 -24.53
CA ALA A 157 -30.93 -49.19 -25.96
C ALA A 157 -30.91 -50.70 -26.23
N ALA A 158 -30.10 -51.46 -25.48
CA ALA A 158 -30.01 -52.92 -25.59
C ALA A 158 -31.37 -53.58 -25.35
N THR A 159 -32.05 -53.24 -24.25
CA THR A 159 -33.38 -53.78 -23.92
C THR A 159 -34.41 -53.45 -24.99
N ARG A 160 -34.42 -52.20 -25.49
CA ARG A 160 -35.34 -51.78 -26.57
C ARG A 160 -35.09 -52.55 -27.86
N ASN A 161 -33.83 -52.71 -28.25
CA ASN A 161 -33.46 -53.41 -29.47
C ASN A 161 -33.78 -54.90 -29.39
N LEU A 162 -33.47 -55.53 -28.25
CA LEU A 162 -33.78 -56.94 -28.01
C LEU A 162 -35.30 -57.17 -28.06
N ARG A 163 -36.10 -56.33 -27.38
CA ARG A 163 -37.57 -56.41 -27.42
C ARG A 163 -38.12 -56.24 -28.83
N LYS A 164 -37.61 -55.26 -29.59
CA LYS A 164 -38.03 -55.02 -30.98
C LYS A 164 -37.70 -56.21 -31.88
N ALA A 165 -36.50 -56.78 -31.74
CA ALA A 165 -36.06 -57.95 -32.50
C ALA A 165 -36.91 -59.18 -32.16
N ALA A 166 -37.14 -59.45 -30.87
CA ALA A 166 -37.96 -60.57 -30.40
C ALA A 166 -39.39 -60.50 -30.96
N ILE A 167 -40.05 -59.33 -30.85
CA ILE A 167 -41.41 -59.14 -31.39
C ILE A 167 -41.43 -59.35 -32.91
N ARG A 168 -40.44 -58.81 -33.64
CA ARG A 168 -40.35 -58.97 -35.09
C ARG A 168 -40.19 -60.43 -35.49
N ASN A 169 -39.28 -61.15 -34.82
CA ASN A 169 -39.02 -62.56 -35.09
C ASN A 169 -40.24 -63.41 -34.78
N LEU A 170 -40.91 -63.15 -33.65
CA LEU A 170 -42.15 -63.84 -33.28
C LEU A 170 -43.26 -63.61 -34.33
N ARG A 171 -43.47 -62.37 -34.78
CA ARG A 171 -44.45 -62.05 -35.83
C ARG A 171 -44.13 -62.76 -37.15
N LYS A 172 -42.85 -62.74 -37.56
CA LYS A 172 -42.41 -63.42 -38.80
C LYS A 172 -42.63 -64.93 -38.72
N ALA A 173 -42.25 -65.55 -37.60
CA ALA A 173 -42.44 -66.97 -37.36
C ALA A 173 -43.93 -67.36 -37.34
N ALA A 174 -44.76 -66.61 -36.61
CA ALA A 174 -46.20 -66.83 -36.56
C ALA A 174 -46.84 -66.75 -37.95
N THR A 175 -46.52 -65.71 -38.72
CA THR A 175 -47.04 -65.53 -40.09
C THR A 175 -46.65 -66.69 -41.00
N LEU A 176 -45.38 -67.10 -40.98
CA LEU A 176 -44.89 -68.22 -41.78
C LEU A 176 -45.56 -69.54 -41.38
N ASN A 177 -45.74 -69.79 -40.09
CA ASN A 177 -46.38 -71.00 -39.60
C ASN A 177 -47.86 -71.07 -40.01
N VAL A 178 -48.59 -69.96 -39.88
CA VAL A 178 -49.99 -69.86 -40.32
C VAL A 178 -50.10 -70.10 -41.83
N LEU A 179 -49.25 -69.46 -42.64
CA LEU A 179 -49.29 -69.61 -44.10
C LEU A 179 -48.93 -71.04 -44.53
N LYS A 180 -47.89 -71.64 -43.93
CA LYS A 180 -47.53 -73.05 -44.19
C LYS A 180 -48.66 -74.01 -43.80
N ALA A 181 -49.26 -73.83 -42.62
CA ALA A 181 -50.35 -74.67 -42.16
C ALA A 181 -51.59 -74.55 -43.05
N ALA A 182 -51.98 -73.33 -43.41
CA ALA A 182 -53.10 -73.07 -44.31
C ALA A 182 -52.86 -73.71 -45.69
N THR A 183 -51.69 -73.51 -46.28
CA THR A 183 -51.32 -74.07 -47.59
C THR A 183 -51.37 -75.60 -47.57
N LEU A 184 -50.77 -76.23 -46.55
CA LEU A 184 -50.78 -77.69 -46.40
C LEU A 184 -52.20 -78.24 -46.19
N ASN A 185 -53.03 -77.57 -45.39
CA ASN A 185 -54.40 -77.99 -45.14
C ASN A 185 -55.25 -77.90 -46.42
N VAL A 186 -55.14 -76.81 -47.18
CA VAL A 186 -55.83 -76.65 -48.48
C VAL A 186 -55.38 -77.73 -49.46
N LEU A 187 -54.07 -77.97 -49.60
CA LEU A 187 -53.54 -79.01 -50.50
C LEU A 187 -54.03 -80.41 -50.11
N LYS A 188 -53.96 -80.77 -48.82
CA LYS A 188 -54.47 -82.06 -48.32
C LYS A 188 -55.96 -82.23 -48.58
N ALA A 189 -56.75 -81.17 -48.36
CA ALA A 189 -58.19 -81.20 -48.62
C ALA A 189 -58.50 -81.36 -50.12
N ALA A 190 -57.81 -80.62 -50.98
CA ALA A 190 -57.96 -80.70 -52.43
C ALA A 190 -57.64 -82.12 -52.95
N ILE A 191 -56.49 -82.69 -52.56
CA ILE A 191 -56.10 -84.06 -52.94
C ILE A 191 -57.14 -85.08 -52.45
N ARG A 192 -57.61 -84.96 -51.21
CA ARG A 192 -58.62 -85.87 -50.65
C ARG A 192 -59.94 -85.78 -51.42
N ASN A 193 -60.39 -84.57 -51.74
CA ASN A 193 -61.62 -84.33 -52.47
C ASN A 193 -61.52 -84.86 -53.91
N LEU A 194 -60.40 -84.63 -54.59
CA LEU A 194 -60.12 -85.16 -55.92
C LEU A 194 -60.15 -86.69 -55.91
N ARG A 195 -59.43 -87.35 -54.97
CA ARG A 195 -59.47 -88.81 -54.81
C ARG A 195 -60.88 -89.34 -54.59
N LYS A 196 -61.67 -88.70 -53.70
CA LYS A 196 -63.08 -89.07 -53.47
C LYS A 196 -63.94 -88.92 -54.72
N ALA A 197 -63.75 -87.84 -55.50
CA ALA A 197 -64.48 -87.60 -56.73
C ALA A 197 -64.16 -88.67 -57.80
N VAL A 198 -62.88 -88.97 -57.99
CA VAL A 198 -62.41 -90.01 -58.93
C VAL A 198 -62.95 -91.40 -58.55
N ILE A 199 -62.88 -91.79 -57.28
CA ILE A 199 -63.43 -93.08 -56.83
C ILE A 199 -64.94 -93.17 -57.09
N ARG A 200 -65.69 -92.08 -56.82
CA ARG A 200 -67.13 -92.05 -57.09
C ARG A 200 -67.46 -92.12 -58.57
N SER A 201 -66.72 -91.41 -59.44
CA SER A 201 -66.95 -91.45 -60.88
C SER A 201 -66.66 -92.84 -61.45
N VAL A 202 -65.55 -93.47 -61.04
CA VAL A 202 -65.22 -94.85 -61.43
C VAL A 202 -66.32 -95.83 -60.98
N ARG A 203 -66.74 -95.79 -59.70
CA ARG A 203 -67.80 -96.67 -59.19
C ARG A 203 -69.11 -96.50 -59.96
N LYS A 204 -69.50 -95.26 -60.28
CA LYS A 204 -70.72 -94.95 -61.05
C LYS A 204 -70.63 -95.47 -62.49
N ALA A 205 -69.44 -95.46 -63.09
CA ALA A 205 -69.20 -96.03 -64.42
C ALA A 205 -69.29 -97.56 -64.40
N THR A 206 -68.67 -98.22 -63.40
CA THR A 206 -68.68 -99.69 -63.30
C THR A 206 -70.04 -100.28 -62.97
N THR A 207 -70.93 -99.56 -62.26
CA THR A 207 -72.30 -100.05 -61.95
C THR A 207 -73.31 -99.78 -63.08
N ARG A 208 -72.91 -99.12 -64.16
CA ARG A 208 -73.78 -98.81 -65.32
C ARG A 208 -73.51 -99.70 -66.54
N ASN A 209 -72.51 -100.58 -66.45
CA ASN A 209 -72.27 -101.69 -67.38
C ASN A 209 -72.86 -102.97 -66.79
#